data_AF-B6FZH8-F1
#
_entry.id   AF-B6FZH8-F1
#
_cell.length_a   1.000
_cell.length_b   1.000
_cell.length_c   1.000
_cell.angle_alpha   90.00
_cell.angle_beta   90.00
_cell.angle_gamma   90.00
#
_symmetry.space_group_name_H-M   'P 1'
#
loop_
_entity.id
_entity.type
_entity.pdbx_description
1 polymer ?
#
loop_
_entity_poly.entity_id
_entity_poly.type
_entity_poly.pdbx_seq_one_letter_code
_entity_poly.pdbx_strand_id
1 'polypeptide(L)'
;MKKVIYWIVSVLEVALLIGAGLVNYYTPRRMGMFRFVGYKNMMWEERYNLQAIKSMAMIGIIMLAIVTIAMYFIKDKNVKTSMILLTVLLTVFYVGFSIFNTVDTYKAFYFISPMIGLAALLQILKTLISILLNK
;
A
#
# COMPACT_ATOMS: atom_id res chain seq x y z
N MET A 1 -9.90 -13.40 -14.08
CA MET A 1 -9.04 -14.10 -13.10
C MET A 1 -9.77 -15.33 -12.58
N LYS A 2 -9.10 -16.48 -12.36
CA LYS A 2 -9.74 -17.59 -11.63
C LYS A 2 -10.26 -17.03 -10.30
N LYS A 3 -11.56 -17.22 -9.99
CA LYS A 3 -12.22 -16.62 -8.81
C LYS A 3 -11.41 -16.80 -7.52
N VAL A 4 -10.70 -17.93 -7.40
CA VAL A 4 -9.81 -18.28 -6.29
C VAL A 4 -8.67 -17.25 -6.10
N ILE A 5 -7.96 -16.87 -7.16
CA ILE A 5 -6.80 -15.96 -7.07
C ILE A 5 -7.28 -14.57 -6.62
N TYR A 6 -8.41 -14.11 -7.14
CA TYR A 6 -8.99 -12.82 -6.77
C TYR A 6 -9.33 -12.76 -5.27
N TRP A 7 -9.90 -13.84 -4.73
CA TRP A 7 -10.19 -13.96 -3.30
C TRP A 7 -8.93 -13.97 -2.45
N ILE A 8 -7.91 -14.75 -2.82
CA ILE A 8 -6.64 -14.81 -2.10
C ILE A 8 -6.00 -13.42 -2.00
N VAL A 9 -5.91 -12.69 -3.11
CA VAL A 9 -5.32 -11.35 -3.12
C VAL A 9 -6.13 -10.38 -2.26
N SER A 10 -7.46 -10.49 -2.27
CA SER A 10 -8.32 -9.64 -1.43
C SER A 10 -8.16 -9.94 0.07
N VAL A 11 -8.02 -11.21 0.45
CA VAL A 11 -7.72 -11.58 1.85
C VAL A 11 -6.35 -11.05 2.26
N LEU A 12 -5.36 -11.15 1.36
CA LEU A 12 -4.00 -10.68 1.64
C LEU A 12 -3.93 -9.16 1.82
N GLU A 13 -4.68 -8.38 1.04
CA GLU A 13 -4.81 -6.93 1.24
C GLU A 13 -5.40 -6.58 2.61
N VAL A 14 -6.51 -7.24 2.97
CA VAL A 14 -7.15 -7.03 4.27
C VAL A 14 -6.18 -7.40 5.39
N ALA A 15 -5.44 -8.50 5.25
CA ALA A 15 -4.43 -8.91 6.22
C ALA A 15 -3.28 -7.89 6.35
N LEU A 16 -2.83 -7.27 5.24
CA LEU A 16 -1.82 -6.20 5.27
C LEU A 16 -2.34 -4.96 6.01
N LEU A 17 -3.58 -4.55 5.75
CA LEU A 17 -4.19 -3.40 6.41
C LEU A 17 -4.42 -3.65 7.92
N ILE A 18 -4.89 -4.85 8.28
CA ILE A 18 -4.99 -5.27 9.69
C ILE A 18 -3.61 -5.29 10.34
N GLY A 19 -2.61 -5.88 9.66
CA GLY A 19 -1.23 -5.93 10.15
C GLY A 19 -0.65 -4.54 10.41
N ALA A 20 -0.87 -3.59 9.49
CA ALA A 20 -0.51 -2.19 9.69
C ALA A 20 -1.18 -1.60 10.94
N GLY A 21 -2.48 -1.85 11.12
CA GLY A 21 -3.22 -1.45 12.31
C GLY A 21 -2.69 -2.05 13.62
N LEU A 22 -2.31 -3.33 13.61
CA LEU A 22 -1.73 -4.01 14.76
C LEU A 22 -0.36 -3.43 15.12
N VAL A 23 0.50 -3.19 14.12
CA VAL A 23 1.80 -2.54 14.33
C VAL A 23 1.61 -1.15 14.92
N ASN A 24 0.68 -0.36 14.40
CA ASN A 24 0.33 0.95 14.96
C ASN A 24 -0.13 0.83 16.43
N TYR A 25 -0.99 -0.14 16.71
CA TYR A 25 -1.58 -0.30 18.03
C TYR A 25 -0.54 -0.71 19.09
N TYR A 26 0.31 -1.68 18.75
CA TYR A 26 1.23 -2.28 19.71
C TYR A 26 2.55 -1.50 19.88
N THR A 27 3.03 -0.80 18.86
CA THR A 27 4.30 -0.07 18.94
C THR A 27 4.34 0.94 20.10
N PRO A 28 3.33 1.81 20.34
CA PRO A 28 3.34 2.73 21.47
C PRO A 28 2.95 2.05 22.79
N ARG A 29 2.16 0.95 22.76
CA ARG A 29 1.61 0.31 23.97
C ARG A 29 2.55 -0.72 24.60
N ARG A 30 3.44 -1.33 23.82
CA ARG A 30 4.36 -2.38 24.29
C ARG A 30 5.79 -1.89 24.15
N MET A 31 6.46 -1.65 25.28
CA MET A 31 7.87 -1.21 25.29
C MET A 31 8.80 -2.12 24.49
N GLY A 32 8.56 -3.44 24.50
CA GLY A 32 9.34 -4.39 23.71
C GLY A 32 9.24 -4.12 22.21
N MET A 33 8.03 -3.86 21.70
CA MET A 33 7.81 -3.55 20.29
C MET A 33 8.36 -2.17 19.92
N PHE A 34 8.23 -1.18 20.80
CA PHE A 34 8.85 0.14 20.63
C PHE A 34 10.38 0.04 20.45
N ARG A 35 11.05 -0.73 21.33
CA ARG A 35 12.50 -0.94 21.25
C ARG A 35 12.90 -1.72 20.01
N PHE A 36 12.15 -2.78 19.67
CA PHE A 36 12.40 -3.57 18.47
C PHE A 36 12.29 -2.75 17.19
N VAL A 37 11.20 -2.00 17.03
CA VAL A 37 10.98 -1.11 15.87
C VAL A 37 12.07 -0.05 15.79
N GLY A 38 12.42 0.58 16.92
CA GLY A 38 13.51 1.56 16.98
C GLY A 38 14.85 0.98 16.51
N TYR A 39 15.25 -0.18 17.03
CA TYR A 39 16.48 -0.84 16.62
C TYR A 39 16.50 -1.20 15.13
N LYS A 40 15.37 -1.69 14.59
CA LYS A 40 15.27 -2.03 13.17
C LYS A 40 15.33 -0.79 12.27
N ASN A 41 14.70 0.32 12.67
CA ASN A 41 14.79 1.57 11.92
C ASN A 41 16.24 2.04 11.82
N MET A 42 16.99 2.06 12.94
CA MET A 42 18.40 2.46 12.94
C MET A 42 19.22 1.60 11.99
N MET A 43 19.07 0.26 12.04
CA MET A 43 19.78 -0.63 11.13
C MET A 43 19.41 -0.43 9.66
N TRP A 44 18.16 -0.06 9.36
CA TRP A 44 17.73 0.19 7.99
C TRP A 44 18.23 1.53 7.47
N GLU A 45 18.24 2.57 8.30
CA GLU A 45 18.78 3.90 7.95
C GLU A 45 20.29 3.85 7.69
N GLU A 46 21.03 3.04 8.45
CA GLU A 46 22.47 2.84 8.22
C GLU A 46 22.77 2.13 6.89
N ARG A 47 21.88 1.21 6.46
CA ARG A 47 22.12 0.34 5.30
C ARG A 47 21.52 0.86 4.00
N TYR A 48 20.40 1.58 4.07
CA TYR A 48 19.60 1.95 2.91
C TYR A 48 19.23 3.43 2.92
N ASN A 49 19.20 4.04 1.73
CA ASN A 49 18.60 5.35 1.55
C ASN A 49 17.06 5.22 1.54
N LEU A 50 16.47 5.13 2.73
CA LEU A 50 15.03 4.91 2.90
C LEU A 50 14.19 6.07 2.37
N GLN A 51 14.74 7.29 2.34
CA GLN A 51 14.07 8.44 1.74
C GLN A 51 13.94 8.28 0.22
N ALA A 52 15.01 7.83 -0.47
CA ALA A 52 14.96 7.53 -1.89
C ALA A 52 13.99 6.38 -2.21
N ILE A 53 14.01 5.31 -1.41
CA ILE A 53 13.11 4.16 -1.56
C ILE A 53 11.65 4.59 -1.39
N LYS A 54 11.34 5.37 -0.34
CA LYS A 54 10.01 5.93 -0.10
C LYS A 54 9.51 6.73 -1.30
N SER A 55 10.32 7.68 -1.78
CA SER A 55 9.96 8.55 -2.91
C SER A 55 9.74 7.74 -4.19
N MET A 56 10.61 6.77 -4.48
CA MET A 56 10.48 5.89 -5.64
C MET A 56 9.20 5.04 -5.57
N ALA A 57 8.92 4.43 -4.42
CA ALA A 57 7.70 3.64 -4.22
C ALA A 57 6.44 4.49 -4.35
N MET A 58 6.45 5.72 -3.81
CA MET A 58 5.35 6.67 -3.93
C MET A 58 5.08 7.06 -5.38
N ILE A 59 6.12 7.46 -6.12
CA ILE A 59 6.01 7.81 -7.54
C ILE A 59 5.50 6.61 -8.35
N GLY A 60 6.04 5.41 -8.11
CA GLY A 60 5.63 4.19 -8.80
C GLY A 60 4.15 3.86 -8.60
N ILE A 61 3.65 3.93 -7.35
CA ILE A 61 2.24 3.68 -7.04
C ILE A 61 1.32 4.73 -7.67
N ILE A 62 1.69 6.01 -7.63
CA ILE A 62 0.92 7.10 -8.27
C ILE A 62 0.84 6.88 -9.78
N MET A 63 1.98 6.61 -10.43
CA MET A 63 2.03 6.38 -11.87
C MET A 63 1.18 5.19 -12.29
N LEU A 64 1.27 4.07 -11.57
CA LEU A 64 0.44 2.89 -11.83
C LEU A 64 -1.05 3.16 -11.63
N ALA A 65 -1.42 3.92 -10.60
CA ALA A 65 -2.81 4.31 -10.36
C ALA A 65 -3.35 5.18 -11.51
N ILE A 66 -2.59 6.19 -11.97
CA ILE A 66 -2.98 7.05 -13.10
C ILE A 66 -3.17 6.21 -14.36
N VAL A 67 -2.23 5.33 -14.68
CA VAL A 67 -2.31 4.44 -15.84
C VAL A 67 -3.55 3.54 -15.76
N THR A 68 -3.85 3.00 -14.59
CA THR A 68 -5.03 2.14 -14.37
C THR A 68 -6.33 2.90 -14.56
N ILE A 69 -6.42 4.13 -14.04
CA ILE A 69 -7.59 5.01 -14.20
C ILE A 69 -7.75 5.42 -15.67
N ALA A 70 -6.68 5.81 -16.35
CA ALA A 70 -6.71 6.16 -17.77
C ALA A 70 -7.21 4.99 -18.63
N MET A 71 -6.71 3.78 -18.38
CA MET A 71 -7.18 2.58 -19.09
C MET A 71 -8.65 2.26 -18.84
N TYR A 72 -9.17 2.56 -17.65
CA TYR A 72 -10.60 2.40 -17.36
C TYR A 72 -11.48 3.34 -18.20
N PHE A 73 -11.01 4.55 -18.51
CA PHE A 73 -11.75 5.47 -19.37
C PHE A 73 -11.64 5.15 -20.87
N ILE A 74 -10.52 4.55 -21.29
CA ILE A 74 -10.28 4.19 -22.70
C ILE A 74 -11.01 2.91 -23.10
N LYS A 75 -11.10 1.92 -22.20
CA LYS A 75 -11.79 0.65 -22.47
C LYS A 75 -13.25 0.68 -22.05
N ASP A 76 -14.06 -0.18 -22.65
CA ASP A 76 -15.45 -0.39 -22.25
C ASP A 76 -15.57 -0.75 -20.76
N LYS A 77 -16.58 -0.18 -20.11
CA LYS A 77 -16.78 -0.19 -18.64
C LYS A 77 -17.30 -1.54 -18.11
N ASN A 78 -16.67 -2.64 -18.50
CA ASN A 78 -16.97 -3.98 -18.02
C ASN A 78 -16.37 -4.29 -16.64
N VAL A 79 -15.84 -3.27 -15.95
CA VAL A 79 -15.26 -3.37 -14.60
C VAL A 79 -16.13 -2.59 -13.62
N LYS A 80 -16.37 -3.17 -12.45
CA LYS A 80 -17.21 -2.54 -11.42
C LYS A 80 -16.59 -1.23 -10.96
N THR A 81 -17.39 -0.15 -10.99
CA THR A 81 -16.99 1.19 -10.51
C THR A 81 -16.43 1.16 -9.08
N SER A 82 -16.97 0.28 -8.22
CA SER A 82 -16.51 0.12 -6.84
C SER A 82 -15.03 -0.30 -6.73
N MET A 83 -14.50 -1.05 -7.70
CA MET A 83 -13.10 -1.47 -7.70
C MET A 83 -12.17 -0.29 -7.97
N ILE A 84 -12.56 0.62 -8.88
CA ILE A 84 -11.79 1.82 -9.20
C ILE A 84 -11.87 2.82 -8.06
N LEU A 85 -13.05 3.01 -7.46
CA LEU A 85 -13.19 3.81 -6.26
C LEU A 85 -12.26 3.32 -5.14
N LEU A 86 -12.17 2.00 -4.93
CA LEU A 86 -11.26 1.43 -3.95
C LEU A 86 -9.78 1.63 -4.32
N THR A 87 -9.41 1.56 -5.60
CA THR A 87 -8.02 1.89 -6.02
C THR A 87 -7.67 3.33 -5.72
N VAL A 88 -8.56 4.28 -6.05
CA VAL A 88 -8.34 5.71 -5.78
C VAL A 88 -8.22 5.93 -4.28
N LEU A 89 -9.14 5.36 -3.49
CA LEU A 89 -9.15 5.50 -2.05
C LEU A 89 -7.88 4.96 -1.39
N LEU A 90 -7.43 3.75 -1.74
CA LEU A 90 -6.20 3.17 -1.18
C LEU A 90 -4.95 3.92 -1.65
N THR A 91 -4.93 4.40 -2.89
CA THR A 91 -3.81 5.19 -3.42
C THR A 91 -3.70 6.52 -2.69
N VAL A 92 -4.81 7.25 -2.54
CA VAL A 92 -4.85 8.53 -1.80
C VAL A 92 -4.49 8.29 -0.33
N PHE A 93 -4.98 7.22 0.28
CA PHE A 93 -4.63 6.86 1.65
C PHE A 93 -3.13 6.59 1.80
N TYR A 94 -2.52 5.79 0.92
CA TYR A 94 -1.08 5.52 0.92
C TYR A 94 -0.23 6.78 0.72
N VAL A 95 -0.59 7.60 -0.26
CA VAL A 95 0.14 8.84 -0.59
C VAL A 95 0.02 9.84 0.55
N GLY A 96 -1.20 10.06 1.06
CA GLY A 96 -1.45 10.92 2.21
C GLY A 96 -0.66 10.45 3.43
N PHE A 97 -0.75 9.17 3.77
CA PHE A 97 0.03 8.60 4.87
C PHE A 97 1.53 8.83 4.68
N SER A 98 2.05 8.64 3.47
CA SER A 98 3.46 8.80 3.15
C SER A 98 3.92 10.27 3.18
N ILE A 99 3.09 11.24 2.81
CA ILE A 99 3.45 12.66 2.85
C ILE A 99 3.41 13.19 4.29
N PHE A 100 2.35 12.88 5.04
CA PHE A 100 2.13 13.46 6.37
C PHE A 100 2.93 12.78 7.48
N ASN A 101 3.48 11.59 7.25
CA ASN A 101 4.23 10.85 8.26
C ASN A 101 5.69 10.62 7.86
N THR A 102 6.55 10.69 8.86
CA THR A 102 7.97 10.32 8.82
C THR A 102 8.29 9.48 10.04
N VAL A 103 9.50 8.91 10.10
CA VAL A 103 9.94 8.14 11.28
C VAL A 103 10.10 9.00 12.52
N ASP A 104 10.50 10.25 12.33
CA ASP A 104 10.67 11.22 13.43
C ASP A 104 9.35 11.45 14.17
N THR A 105 8.26 11.61 13.42
CA THR A 105 6.92 11.79 13.98
C THR A 105 6.29 10.47 14.39
N TYR A 106 6.61 9.40 13.67
CA TYR A 106 5.89 8.13 13.76
C TYR A 106 6.85 6.95 13.61
N LYS A 107 7.40 6.44 14.72
CA LYS A 107 8.45 5.41 14.69
C LYS A 107 8.07 4.12 13.92
N ALA A 108 6.80 3.75 13.90
CA ALA A 108 6.35 2.57 13.14
C ALA A 108 6.23 2.82 11.62
N PHE A 109 6.59 4.02 11.14
CA PHE A 109 6.39 4.43 9.74
C PHE A 109 7.01 3.47 8.73
N TYR A 110 8.27 3.05 8.93
CA TYR A 110 8.94 2.12 8.01
C TYR A 110 8.35 0.71 7.98
N PHE A 111 7.56 0.34 8.98
CA PHE A 111 6.82 -0.93 8.96
C PHE A 111 5.44 -0.75 8.32
N ILE A 112 4.75 0.36 8.62
CA ILE A 112 3.37 0.58 8.18
C ILE A 112 3.28 1.05 6.73
N SER A 113 4.15 1.97 6.31
CA SER A 113 4.12 2.54 4.96
C SER A 113 4.25 1.44 3.88
N PRO A 114 5.19 0.47 3.97
CA PRO A 114 5.23 -0.64 3.02
C PRO A 114 4.00 -1.53 3.04
N MET A 115 3.38 -1.79 4.20
CA MET A 115 2.17 -2.62 4.28
C MET A 115 0.99 -1.96 3.58
N ILE A 116 0.79 -0.66 3.79
CA ILE A 116 -0.25 0.11 3.09
C ILE A 116 0.09 0.22 1.59
N GLY A 117 1.35 0.45 1.25
CA GLY A 117 1.83 0.53 -0.14
C GLY A 117 1.62 -0.78 -0.91
N LEU A 118 1.92 -1.92 -0.29
CA LEU A 118 1.66 -3.24 -0.85
C LEU A 118 0.16 -3.50 -1.03
N ALA A 119 -0.67 -3.12 -0.06
CA ALA A 119 -2.12 -3.24 -0.19
C ALA A 119 -2.66 -2.40 -1.37
N ALA A 120 -2.17 -1.16 -1.53
CA ALA A 120 -2.52 -0.30 -2.66
C ALA A 120 -2.04 -0.91 -4.00
N LEU A 121 -0.81 -1.42 -4.05
CA LEU A 121 -0.23 -2.05 -5.23
C LEU A 121 -1.05 -3.28 -5.67
N LEU A 122 -1.43 -4.15 -4.73
CA LEU A 122 -2.25 -5.33 -5.03
C LEU A 122 -3.63 -4.94 -5.56
N GLN A 123 -4.24 -3.90 -4.99
CA GLN A 123 -5.53 -3.42 -5.45
C GLN A 123 -5.42 -2.85 -6.87
N ILE A 124 -4.36 -2.08 -7.17
CA ILE A 124 -4.07 -1.55 -8.51
C ILE A 124 -3.82 -2.70 -9.50
N LEU A 125 -3.04 -3.71 -9.14
CA LEU A 125 -2.79 -4.85 -10.02
C LEU A 125 -4.08 -5.63 -10.31
N LYS A 126 -4.93 -5.86 -9.31
CA LYS A 126 -6.21 -6.55 -9.52
C LYS A 126 -7.12 -5.78 -10.47
N THR A 127 -7.24 -4.47 -10.31
CA THR A 127 -8.09 -3.66 -11.18
C THR A 127 -7.53 -3.60 -12.59
N LEU A 128 -6.22 -3.40 -12.73
CA LEU A 128 -5.54 -3.43 -14.02
C LEU A 128 -5.76 -4.77 -14.76
N ILE A 129 -5.56 -5.89 -14.07
CA ILE A 129 -5.83 -7.23 -14.62
C ILE A 129 -7.31 -7.39 -14.99
N SER A 130 -8.23 -6.86 -14.17
CA SER A 130 -9.67 -6.91 -14.48
C SER A 130 -10.03 -6.12 -15.73
N ILE A 131 -9.42 -4.95 -15.93
CA ILE A 131 -9.61 -4.09 -17.12
C ILE A 131 -8.99 -4.75 -18.37
N LEU A 132 -7.88 -5.46 -18.22
CA LEU A 132 -7.21 -6.13 -19.33
C LEU A 132 -7.92 -7.42 -19.77
N LEU A 133 -8.40 -8.23 -18.81
CA LEU A 133 -8.97 -9.55 -19.07
C LEU A 133 -10.49 -9.58 -19.27
N ASN A 134 -11.24 -8.57 -18.82
CA ASN A 134 -12.65 -8.45 -19.20
C ASN A 134 -12.72 -7.86 -20.62
N LYS A 135 -12.70 -8.73 -21.62
CA LYS A 135 -13.28 -8.46 -22.94
C LYS A 135 -14.75 -8.86 -22.88
#